data_AF-A0A7V6L6E3-F1
#
_entry.id   AF-A0A7V6L6E3-F1
#
_cell.length_a   1.000
_cell.length_b   1.000
_cell.length_c   1.000
_cell.angle_alpha   90.00
_cell.angle_beta   90.00
_cell.angle_gamma   90.00
#
_symmetry.space_group_name_H-M   'P 1'
#
loop_
_entity.id
_entity.type
_entity.pdbx_description
1 polymer ?
#
loop_
_entity_poly.entity_id
_entity_poly.type
_entity_poly.pdbx_seq_one_letter_code
_entity_poly.pdbx_strand_id
1 'polypeptide(L)'
;MNPSGHKWLEKNAPHKDGFWSAVDTVIAQSEIVIDRPKGTKHPRFDFIYPLDYGYLKNTTSPDGGGIDVWRGSFPQPVCDAVICTIDLLKKDSEIKILIGCTEEEKAVIMRFHNDSEFMKGAMIRRES
;
A
#
# COMPACT_ATOMS: atom_id res chain seq x y z
N MET A 1 7.64 37.08 21.64
CA MET A 1 6.52 36.49 20.90
C MET A 1 7.11 35.76 19.70
N ASN A 2 7.00 34.44 19.67
CA ASN A 2 7.41 33.60 18.53
C ASN A 2 6.12 33.09 17.87
N PRO A 3 5.90 33.32 16.57
CA PRO A 3 4.72 32.83 15.87
C PRO A 3 4.93 31.37 15.46
N SER A 4 3.91 30.54 15.70
CA SER A 4 3.83 29.08 15.48
C SER A 4 4.66 28.24 16.48
N GLY A 5 4.09 27.48 17.42
CA GLY A 5 2.75 26.89 17.49
C GLY A 5 2.77 25.36 17.60
N HIS A 6 3.94 24.71 17.58
CA HIS A 6 4.01 23.24 17.64
C HIS A 6 4.61 22.76 18.96
N LYS A 7 3.70 22.51 19.91
CA LYS A 7 3.93 21.95 21.25
C LYS A 7 4.09 20.41 21.26
N TRP A 8 4.48 19.79 20.14
CA TRP A 8 4.45 18.32 19.98
C TRP A 8 5.82 17.63 19.87
N LEU A 9 6.91 18.33 20.22
CA LEU A 9 8.25 17.72 20.29
C LEU A 9 8.67 17.31 21.71
N GLU A 10 7.77 17.34 22.68
CA GLU A 10 8.04 16.80 24.01
C GLU A 10 7.51 15.36 24.13
N LYS A 11 8.43 14.41 24.00
CA LYS A 11 8.32 12.98 24.37
C LYS A 11 7.27 12.16 23.62
N ASN A 12 7.33 12.12 22.30
CA ASN A 12 6.76 11.01 21.55
C ASN A 12 7.87 9.96 21.33
N ALA A 13 8.00 9.02 22.27
CA ALA A 13 8.47 7.69 21.86
C ALA A 13 7.56 7.27 20.70
N PRO A 14 8.11 6.86 19.54
CA PRO A 14 7.31 6.67 18.34
C PRO A 14 6.21 5.65 18.63
N HIS A 15 4.95 6.00 18.31
CA HIS A 15 3.84 5.05 18.23
C HIS A 15 4.11 4.05 17.09
N LYS A 16 5.15 3.21 17.23
CA LYS A 16 5.49 2.14 16.28
C LYS A 16 4.29 1.23 16.05
N ASP A 17 3.43 1.09 17.06
CA ASP A 17 2.23 0.25 16.98
C ASP A 17 1.02 0.95 16.35
N GLY A 18 0.98 2.29 16.26
CA GLY A 18 -0.23 3.01 15.87
C GLY A 18 -0.62 2.79 14.40
N PHE A 19 0.33 3.03 13.49
CA PHE A 19 0.10 2.87 12.05
C PHE A 19 -0.20 1.40 11.71
N TRP A 20 0.63 0.48 12.19
CA TRP A 20 0.50 -0.94 11.87
C TRP A 20 -0.73 -1.58 12.53
N SER A 21 -1.11 -1.18 13.75
CA SER A 21 -2.37 -1.64 14.35
C SER A 21 -3.59 -1.15 13.56
N ALA A 22 -3.54 0.06 12.99
CA ALA A 22 -4.61 0.54 12.12
C ALA A 22 -4.69 -0.25 10.81
N VAL A 23 -3.53 -0.59 10.21
CA VAL A 23 -3.45 -1.47 9.03
C VAL A 23 -4.01 -2.85 9.35
N ASP A 24 -3.61 -3.46 10.47
CA ASP A 24 -4.10 -4.78 10.88
C ASP A 24 -5.61 -4.75 11.15
N THR A 25 -6.11 -3.69 11.78
CA THR A 25 -7.54 -3.51 12.06
C THR A 25 -8.35 -3.40 10.78
N VAL A 26 -7.93 -2.57 9.82
CA VAL A 26 -8.69 -2.39 8.57
C VAL A 26 -8.68 -3.67 7.72
N ILE A 27 -7.57 -4.42 7.70
CA ILE A 27 -7.50 -5.73 7.04
C ILE A 27 -8.48 -6.71 7.72
N ALA A 28 -8.45 -6.80 9.05
CA ALA A 28 -9.31 -7.73 9.80
C ALA A 28 -10.81 -7.42 9.68
N GLN A 29 -11.17 -6.15 9.46
CA GLN A 29 -12.56 -5.70 9.31
C GLN A 29 -13.07 -5.70 7.85
N SER A 30 -12.22 -6.05 6.88
CA SER A 30 -12.53 -5.95 5.46
C SER A 30 -12.39 -7.29 4.73
N GLU A 31 -13.23 -7.51 3.72
CA GLU A 31 -13.05 -8.60 2.77
C GLU A 31 -11.96 -8.20 1.76
N ILE A 32 -10.98 -9.08 1.53
CA ILE A 32 -9.98 -8.90 0.46
C ILE A 32 -10.60 -9.40 -0.84
N VAL A 33 -10.80 -8.50 -1.80
CA VAL A 33 -11.36 -8.82 -3.13
C VAL A 33 -10.25 -8.73 -4.17
N ILE A 34 -9.94 -9.85 -4.83
CA ILE A 34 -8.98 -9.89 -5.95
C ILE A 34 -9.74 -9.73 -7.26
N ASP A 35 -9.63 -8.56 -7.89
CA ASP A 35 -10.27 -8.26 -9.18
C ASP A 35 -9.28 -8.22 -10.36
N ARG A 36 -7.98 -8.31 -10.07
CA ARG A 36 -6.90 -8.38 -11.06
C ARG A 36 -5.95 -9.53 -10.71
N PRO A 37 -6.31 -10.77 -11.07
CA PRO A 37 -5.46 -11.93 -10.82
C PRO A 37 -4.08 -11.79 -11.48
N LYS A 38 -3.08 -12.42 -10.87
CA LYS A 38 -1.72 -12.51 -11.40
C LYS A 38 -1.72 -12.99 -12.85
N GLY A 39 -0.93 -12.32 -13.70
CA GLY A 39 -0.82 -12.65 -15.12
C GLY A 39 -1.91 -12.05 -16.00
N THR A 40 -2.89 -11.35 -15.43
CA THR A 40 -3.88 -10.61 -16.23
C THR A 40 -3.32 -9.28 -16.74
N LYS A 41 -3.79 -8.85 -17.91
CA LYS A 41 -3.42 -7.56 -18.51
C LYS A 41 -4.28 -6.43 -17.93
N HIS A 42 -3.69 -5.27 -17.70
CA HIS A 42 -4.45 -4.09 -17.29
C HIS A 42 -5.44 -3.66 -18.40
N PRO A 43 -6.72 -3.34 -18.07
CA PRO A 43 -7.75 -3.07 -19.07
C PRO A 43 -7.48 -1.83 -19.94
N ARG A 44 -6.65 -0.89 -19.45
CA ARG A 44 -6.37 0.40 -20.13
C ARG A 44 -4.89 0.67 -20.41
N PHE A 45 -3.98 -0.03 -19.75
CA PHE A 45 -2.54 0.25 -19.78
C PHE A 45 -1.80 -1.01 -20.21
N ASP A 46 -0.65 -0.85 -20.84
CA ASP A 46 0.08 -1.98 -21.41
C ASP A 46 1.04 -2.62 -20.39
N PHE A 47 0.46 -3.22 -19.34
CA PHE A 47 1.22 -4.01 -18.37
C PHE A 47 0.45 -5.24 -17.91
N ILE A 48 1.19 -6.18 -17.34
CA ILE A 48 0.67 -7.41 -16.73
C ILE A 48 0.85 -7.32 -15.22
N TYR A 49 -0.18 -7.69 -14.46
CA TYR A 49 -0.09 -7.74 -13.00
C TYR A 49 0.88 -8.86 -12.58
N PRO A 50 2.00 -8.54 -11.89
CA PRO A 50 2.98 -9.55 -11.52
C PRO A 50 2.51 -10.47 -10.38
N LEU A 51 1.55 -10.00 -9.58
CA LEU A 51 0.93 -10.65 -8.44
C LEU A 51 -0.59 -10.43 -8.46
N ASP A 52 -1.32 -11.12 -7.59
CA ASP A 52 -2.74 -10.85 -7.39
C ASP A 52 -2.92 -9.43 -6.84
N TYR A 53 -3.75 -8.65 -7.51
CA TYR A 53 -4.07 -7.28 -7.16
C TYR A 53 -5.56 -7.11 -6.95
N GLY A 54 -5.91 -6.28 -5.98
CA GLY A 54 -7.29 -6.11 -5.55
C GLY A 54 -7.44 -4.99 -4.54
N TYR A 55 -8.49 -5.06 -3.74
CA TYR A 55 -8.83 -4.02 -2.77
C TYR A 55 -9.51 -4.58 -1.52
N LEU A 56 -9.52 -3.78 -0.44
CA LEU A 56 -10.33 -4.03 0.75
C LEU A 56 -11.75 -3.51 0.55
N LYS A 57 -12.74 -4.39 0.59
CA LYS A 57 -14.16 -4.03 0.43
C LYS A 57 -14.65 -3.14 1.57
N ASN A 58 -15.59 -2.25 1.28
CA ASN A 58 -16.16 -1.27 2.22
C ASN A 58 -15.13 -0.27 2.78
N THR A 59 -14.06 -0.01 2.03
CA THR A 59 -13.09 1.06 2.31
C THR A 59 -13.08 2.08 1.17
N THR A 60 -12.34 3.17 1.30
CA THR A 60 -12.27 4.21 0.28
C THR A 60 -10.83 4.71 0.07
N SER A 61 -10.44 4.79 -1.20
CA SER A 61 -9.20 5.38 -1.73
C SER A 61 -9.48 6.69 -2.44
N PRO A 62 -8.44 7.49 -2.78
CA PRO A 62 -8.60 8.77 -3.49
C PRO A 62 -9.35 8.68 -4.83
N ASP A 63 -9.29 7.53 -5.51
CA ASP A 63 -9.99 7.26 -6.76
C ASP A 63 -11.48 6.90 -6.57
N GLY A 64 -11.95 6.86 -5.32
CA GLY A 64 -13.30 6.43 -4.94
C GLY A 64 -13.48 4.90 -4.87
N GLY A 65 -12.44 4.12 -5.20
CA GLY A 65 -12.39 2.67 -5.04
C GLY A 65 -12.04 2.25 -3.60
N GLY A 66 -11.81 0.96 -3.37
CA GLY A 66 -11.32 0.46 -2.08
C GLY A 66 -9.81 0.68 -1.91
N ILE A 67 -9.30 0.52 -0.67
CA ILE A 67 -7.87 0.54 -0.38
C ILE A 67 -7.19 -0.61 -1.12
N ASP A 68 -6.21 -0.27 -1.96
CA ASP A 68 -5.49 -1.20 -2.80
C ASP A 68 -4.69 -2.23 -2.01
N VAL A 69 -4.69 -3.47 -2.51
CA VAL A 69 -3.96 -4.59 -1.93
C VAL A 69 -3.18 -5.34 -3.01
N TRP A 70 -1.92 -5.65 -2.69
CA TRP A 70 -1.20 -6.76 -3.32
C TRP A 70 -1.29 -7.99 -2.45
N ARG A 71 -1.72 -9.12 -3.02
CA ARG A 71 -1.74 -10.42 -2.34
C ARG A 71 -0.58 -11.27 -2.83
N GLY A 72 0.33 -11.58 -1.91
CA GLY A 72 1.45 -12.48 -2.16
C GLY A 72 1.11 -13.94 -1.91
N SER A 73 2.11 -14.80 -2.08
CA SER A 73 1.96 -16.25 -1.99
C SER A 73 1.98 -16.82 -0.56
N PHE A 74 2.39 -16.06 0.46
CA PHE A 74 2.36 -16.58 1.83
C PHE A 74 0.91 -16.81 2.30
N PRO A 75 0.60 -17.97 2.91
CA PRO A 75 -0.76 -18.31 3.29
C PRO A 75 -1.29 -17.44 4.44
N GLN A 76 -0.42 -16.99 5.34
CA GLN A 76 -0.83 -16.09 6.42
C GLN A 76 -1.05 -14.66 5.89
N PRO A 77 -2.16 -14.00 6.25
CA PRO A 77 -2.44 -12.62 5.84
C PRO A 77 -1.68 -11.60 6.70
N VAL A 78 -0.35 -11.75 6.77
CA VAL A 78 0.51 -10.81 7.50
C VAL A 78 0.82 -9.64 6.59
N CYS A 79 0.59 -8.41 7.06
CA CYS A 79 1.01 -7.20 6.37
C CYS A 79 2.20 -6.57 7.06
N ASP A 80 3.40 -6.72 6.52
CA ASP A 80 4.64 -6.17 7.06
C ASP A 80 5.24 -5.08 6.15
N ALA A 81 4.55 -4.69 5.09
CA ALA A 81 4.94 -3.60 4.21
C ALA A 81 3.73 -2.90 3.59
N VAL A 82 3.91 -1.62 3.30
CA VAL A 82 3.03 -0.84 2.42
C VAL A 82 3.87 -0.12 1.39
N ILE A 83 3.26 0.24 0.26
CA ILE A 83 3.87 1.12 -0.74
C ILE A 83 3.04 2.38 -0.83
N CYS A 84 3.70 3.53 -0.70
CA CYS A 84 3.11 4.82 -1.01
C CYS A 84 3.53 5.23 -2.42
N THR A 85 2.58 5.63 -3.26
CA THR A 85 2.85 6.08 -4.63
C THR A 85 2.57 7.56 -4.79
N ILE A 86 3.31 8.21 -5.67
CA ILE A 86 2.99 9.51 -6.26
C ILE A 86 2.75 9.29 -7.76
N ASP A 87 1.60 9.71 -8.26
CA ASP A 87 1.24 9.62 -9.68
C ASP A 87 1.16 11.03 -10.30
N LEU A 88 2.04 11.31 -11.26
CA LEU A 88 2.13 12.60 -11.94
C LEU A 88 1.04 12.80 -13.01
N LEU A 89 0.45 11.72 -13.54
CA LEU A 89 -0.64 11.80 -14.52
C LEU A 89 -1.97 12.08 -13.82
N LYS A 90 -2.28 11.31 -12.78
CA LYS A 90 -3.49 11.51 -11.96
C LYS A 90 -3.39 12.73 -11.03
N LYS A 91 -2.16 13.12 -10.67
CA LYS A 91 -1.85 14.15 -9.68
C LYS A 91 -2.37 13.79 -8.28
N ASP A 92 -2.23 12.53 -7.89
CA ASP A 92 -2.64 12.01 -6.58
C ASP A 92 -1.51 11.22 -5.90
N SER A 93 -1.82 10.75 -4.70
CA SER A 93 -1.00 9.82 -3.94
C SER A 93 -1.86 8.72 -3.35
N GLU A 94 -1.36 7.49 -3.31
CA GLU A 94 -2.11 6.33 -2.85
C GLU A 94 -1.22 5.45 -1.95
N ILE A 95 -1.85 4.74 -1.00
CA ILE A 95 -1.21 3.68 -0.23
C ILE A 95 -1.70 2.33 -0.74
N LYS A 96 -0.78 1.37 -0.87
CA LYS A 96 -1.05 -0.01 -1.27
C LYS A 96 -0.56 -0.96 -0.19
N ILE A 97 -1.44 -1.79 0.34
CA ILE A 97 -1.16 -2.74 1.42
C ILE A 97 -0.61 -4.04 0.83
N LEU A 98 0.48 -4.57 1.37
CA LEU A 98 1.07 -5.84 0.91
C LEU A 98 0.74 -6.95 1.90
N ILE A 99 -0.11 -7.90 1.50
CA ILE A 99 -0.62 -8.96 2.38
C ILE A 99 0.00 -10.30 1.99
N GLY A 100 0.77 -10.88 2.92
CA GLY A 100 1.44 -12.16 2.76
C GLY A 100 2.39 -12.19 1.55
N CYS A 101 3.15 -11.11 1.35
CA CYS A 101 4.16 -11.02 0.30
C CYS A 101 5.52 -11.51 0.81
N THR A 102 6.21 -12.33 0.00
CA THR A 102 7.63 -12.64 0.24
C THR A 102 8.51 -11.42 0.00
N GLU A 103 9.78 -11.47 0.41
CA GLU A 103 10.75 -10.41 0.12
C GLU A 103 10.98 -10.24 -1.39
N GLU A 104 11.01 -11.34 -2.14
CA GLU A 104 11.13 -11.36 -3.59
C GLU A 104 9.91 -10.71 -4.24
N GLU A 105 8.71 -11.03 -3.75
CA GLU A 105 7.45 -10.45 -4.22
C GLU A 105 7.38 -8.95 -3.93
N LYS A 106 7.77 -8.51 -2.73
CA LYS A 106 7.91 -7.08 -2.40
C LYS A 106 8.85 -6.36 -3.37
N ALA A 107 9.99 -6.97 -3.70
CA ALA A 107 10.93 -6.41 -4.66
C ALA A 107 10.35 -6.34 -6.09
N VAL A 108 9.57 -7.35 -6.51
CA VAL A 108 8.85 -7.34 -7.79
C VAL A 108 7.84 -6.19 -7.83
N ILE A 109 7.00 -6.06 -6.81
CA ILE A 109 6.00 -4.98 -6.72
C ILE A 109 6.66 -3.60 -6.71
N MET A 110 7.80 -3.46 -6.02
CA MET A 110 8.54 -2.18 -6.02
C MET A 110 9.11 -1.80 -7.38
N ARG A 111 9.64 -2.76 -8.14
CA ARG A 111 10.05 -2.50 -9.52
C ARG A 111 8.84 -2.08 -10.37
N PHE A 112 7.73 -2.79 -10.23
CA PHE A 112 6.49 -2.50 -10.95
C PHE A 112 6.00 -1.05 -10.75
N HIS A 113 5.92 -0.54 -9.51
CA HIS A 113 5.48 0.85 -9.25
C HIS A 113 6.51 1.93 -9.61
N ASN A 114 7.72 1.54 -10.04
CA ASN A 114 8.79 2.47 -10.40
C ASN A 114 9.21 2.39 -11.87
N ASP A 115 8.62 1.48 -12.65
CA ASP A 115 8.97 1.22 -14.06
C ASP A 115 8.50 2.31 -15.03
N SER A 116 7.54 3.15 -14.62
CA SER A 116 6.99 4.25 -15.41
C SER A 116 7.64 5.59 -15.07
N GLU A 117 7.81 6.49 -16.04
CA GLU A 117 8.27 7.87 -15.80
C GLU A 117 7.27 8.69 -14.96
N PHE A 118 6.00 8.30 -14.93
CA PHE A 118 4.91 9.07 -14.32
C PHE A 118 4.56 8.65 -12.89
N MET A 119 4.97 7.46 -12.46
CA MET A 119 4.68 6.96 -11.12
C MET A 119 5.98 6.58 -10.41
N LYS A 120 6.04 6.89 -9.12
CA LYS A 120 7.10 6.43 -8.22
C LYS A 120 6.51 5.92 -6.92
N GLY A 121 7.01 4.77 -6.48
CA GLY A 121 6.62 4.11 -5.25
C GLY A 121 7.76 4.09 -4.23
N ALA A 122 7.43 4.34 -2.97
CA ALA A 122 8.32 4.16 -1.82
C ALA A 122 7.73 3.12 -0.86
N MET A 123 8.55 2.16 -0.43
CA MET A 123 8.12 1.12 0.52
C MET A 123 8.39 1.54 1.95
N ILE A 124 7.38 1.39 2.80
CA ILE A 124 7.52 1.48 4.25
C ILE A 124 7.38 0.07 4.80
N ARG A 125 8.38 -0.37 5.56
CA ARG A 125 8.43 -1.70 6.18
C ARG A 125 8.04 -1.61 7.65
N ARG A 126 7.35 -2.63 8.13
CA ARG A 126 7.14 -2.85 9.56
C ARG A 126 8.50 -3.23 10.14
N GLU A 127 9.06 -2.35 10.96
CA GLU A 127 10.27 -2.68 11.72
C GLU A 127 9.95 -3.81 12.70
N SER A 128 10.86 -4.78 12.80
CA SER A 128 10.83 -5.83 13.82
C SER A 128 11.05 -5.29 15.23
#